data_AF-A0A9D1CZE2-F1
#
_entry.id   AF-A0A9D1CZE2-F1
#
_cell.length_a   1.000
_cell.length_b   1.000
_cell.length_c   1.000
_cell.angle_alpha   90.00
_cell.angle_beta   90.00
_cell.angle_gamma   90.00
#
_symmetry.space_group_name_H-M   'P 1'
#
loop_
_entity.id
_entity.type
_entity.pdbx_description
1 polymer ?
#
loop_
_entity_poly.entity_id
_entity_poly.type
_entity_poly.pdbx_seq_one_letter_code
_entity_poly.pdbx_strand_id
1 'polypeptide(L)'
;MSKKEQEIFSNQSTEHENSFFSKTGYSNSRLGAQIPVQNYPKSSFDAMTIVGNLNTDNAKKLSKFMSIEPQIRLWDILQTKFKAKALQEKVYIEYDKVKADSWDRRNMRVEFNPNKLTQDE
;
A
#
# COMPACT_ATOMS: atom_id res chain seq x y z
N MET A 1 21.03 47.76 75.05
CA MET A 1 21.51 46.67 74.18
C MET A 1 20.27 46.08 73.52
N SER A 2 20.12 45.96 72.21
CA SER A 2 20.57 46.77 71.07
C SER A 2 19.30 47.19 70.29
N LYS A 3 19.27 48.36 69.61
CA LYS A 3 18.16 48.73 68.70
C LYS A 3 17.92 47.66 67.60
N LYS A 4 18.91 46.79 67.35
CA LYS A 4 18.81 45.63 66.45
C LYS A 4 18.02 44.44 67.01
N GLU A 5 17.81 44.32 68.31
CA GLU A 5 17.11 43.15 68.90
C GLU A 5 15.59 43.32 68.93
N GLN A 6 15.07 44.55 69.00
CA GLN A 6 13.62 44.84 68.87
C GLN A 6 13.11 44.72 67.41
N GLU A 7 13.97 44.96 66.42
CA GLU A 7 13.66 44.79 65.00
C GLU A 7 13.49 43.32 64.60
N ILE A 8 14.23 42.41 65.25
CA ILE A 8 14.19 40.97 64.92
C ILE A 8 12.92 40.31 65.48
N PHE A 9 12.47 40.70 66.69
CA PHE A 9 11.24 40.17 67.27
C PHE A 9 9.96 40.76 66.68
N SER A 10 9.99 42.00 66.15
CA SER A 10 8.81 42.59 65.50
C SER A 10 8.59 42.10 64.06
N ASN A 11 9.64 41.57 63.41
CA ASN A 11 9.55 40.99 62.06
C ASN A 11 9.20 39.49 62.06
N GLN A 12 9.12 38.86 63.24
CA GLN A 12 8.65 37.47 63.39
C GLN A 12 7.14 37.36 63.65
N SER A 13 6.48 38.46 63.99
CA SER A 13 5.04 38.51 64.31
C SER A 13 4.15 39.02 63.18
N THR A 14 4.71 39.32 62.01
CA THR A 14 3.95 39.45 60.77
C THR A 14 4.20 38.23 59.91
N GLU A 15 3.86 37.08 60.49
CA GLU A 15 3.17 36.03 59.75
C GLU A 15 1.99 36.68 59.03
N HIS A 16 2.27 37.30 57.88
CA HIS A 16 1.29 37.27 56.81
C HIS A 16 1.04 35.80 56.62
N GLU A 17 -0.11 35.36 57.14
CA GLU A 17 -0.77 34.12 56.82
C GLU A 17 -0.66 33.96 55.32
N ASN A 18 0.41 33.26 54.97
CA ASN A 18 0.68 32.74 53.67
C ASN A 18 -0.41 31.69 53.51
N SER A 19 -1.61 32.16 53.16
CA SER A 19 -2.72 31.40 52.65
C SER A 19 -2.34 30.87 51.25
N PHE A 20 -1.19 30.21 51.19
CA PHE A 20 -0.74 29.33 50.12
C PHE A 20 -1.48 27.98 50.18
N PHE A 21 -2.70 27.95 50.74
CA PHE A 21 -3.68 26.89 50.46
C PHE A 21 -4.36 27.04 49.10
N SER A 22 -3.94 28.01 48.28
CA SER A 22 -4.38 28.16 46.90
C SER A 22 -3.18 28.00 45.98
N LYS A 23 -3.16 26.88 45.23
CA LYS A 23 -2.32 26.51 44.06
C LYS A 23 -1.29 25.40 44.28
N THR A 24 -1.71 24.25 44.84
CA THR A 24 -1.20 22.97 44.33
C THR A 24 -1.77 22.77 42.94
N GLY A 25 -1.11 23.31 41.92
CA GLY A 25 -1.65 23.30 40.57
C GLY A 25 -0.66 23.72 39.50
N TYR A 26 0.64 23.49 39.71
CA TYR A 26 1.56 23.48 38.57
C TYR A 26 1.36 22.16 37.84
N SER A 27 0.48 22.20 36.83
CA SER A 27 0.39 21.17 35.81
C SER A 27 1.77 21.04 35.17
N ASN A 28 2.51 20.00 35.54
CA ASN A 28 3.57 19.47 34.70
C ASN A 28 2.87 18.87 33.49
N SER A 29 2.47 19.72 32.54
CA SER A 29 1.96 19.30 31.23
C SER A 29 3.11 18.59 30.54
N ARG A 30 3.26 17.30 30.86
CA ARG A 30 4.16 16.38 30.18
C ARG A 30 3.74 16.41 28.73
N LEU A 31 4.67 16.87 27.90
CA LEU A 31 4.85 16.45 26.52
C LEU A 31 3.51 16.28 25.78
N GLY A 32 3.10 17.28 25.00
CA GLY A 32 2.10 17.03 23.96
C GLY A 32 2.54 15.77 23.23
N ALA A 33 1.77 14.69 23.37
CA ALA A 33 2.11 13.41 22.79
C ALA A 33 2.36 13.69 21.31
N GLN A 34 3.57 13.41 20.84
CA GLN A 34 3.85 13.49 19.43
C GLN A 34 2.91 12.47 18.79
N ILE A 35 1.79 12.93 18.21
CA ILE A 35 0.89 12.08 17.46
C ILE A 35 1.76 11.57 16.33
N PRO A 36 2.13 10.27 16.30
CA PRO A 36 2.89 9.75 15.18
C PRO A 36 2.06 10.07 13.96
N VAL A 37 2.63 10.75 12.96
CA VAL A 37 1.96 10.92 11.68
C VAL A 37 1.59 9.52 11.24
N GLN A 38 0.30 9.21 11.22
CA GLN A 38 -0.19 7.89 10.91
C GLN A 38 -0.08 7.75 9.39
N ASN A 39 1.12 7.40 8.94
CA ASN A 39 1.39 7.11 7.54
C ASN A 39 0.75 5.77 7.23
N TYR A 40 -0.51 5.79 6.80
CA TYR A 40 -1.17 4.61 6.30
C TYR A 40 -0.46 4.16 5.01
N PRO A 41 -0.04 2.88 4.92
CA PRO A 41 0.58 2.40 3.70
C PRO A 41 -0.45 2.44 2.56
N LYS A 42 -0.02 2.90 1.38
CA LYS A 42 -0.81 2.73 0.17
C LYS A 42 -0.78 1.24 -0.19
N SER A 43 -1.95 0.61 -0.16
CA SER A 43 -2.12 -0.79 -0.53
C SER A 43 -2.73 -0.90 -1.93
N SER A 44 -2.07 -1.64 -2.83
CA SER A 44 -2.61 -2.00 -4.14
C SER A 44 -2.15 -3.40 -4.53
N PHE A 45 -2.87 -4.03 -5.47
CA PHE A 45 -2.42 -5.28 -6.09
C PHE A 45 -1.29 -4.97 -7.06
N ASP A 46 -0.18 -5.69 -6.99
CA ASP A 46 0.98 -5.47 -7.89
C ASP A 46 1.07 -6.49 -9.02
N ALA A 47 0.33 -7.59 -8.94
CA ALA A 47 0.26 -8.59 -9.99
C ALA A 47 -1.09 -9.31 -9.95
N MET A 48 -1.66 -9.56 -11.12
CA MET A 48 -2.84 -10.38 -11.30
C MET A 48 -2.60 -11.40 -12.40
N THR A 49 -3.11 -12.61 -12.16
CA THR A 49 -3.12 -13.69 -13.13
C THR A 49 -4.53 -14.21 -13.27
N ILE A 50 -5.10 -14.07 -14.47
CA ILE A 50 -6.42 -14.59 -14.79
C ILE A 50 -6.22 -15.89 -15.56
N VAL A 51 -6.81 -16.99 -15.06
CA VAL A 51 -6.66 -18.32 -15.67
C VAL A 51 -8.03 -18.81 -16.15
N GLY A 52 -8.09 -19.25 -17.41
CA GLY A 52 -9.32 -19.64 -18.08
C GLY A 52 -9.11 -20.80 -19.05
N ASN A 53 -10.23 -21.29 -19.58
CA ASN A 53 -10.21 -22.22 -20.70
C ASN A 53 -10.62 -21.51 -21.97
N LEU A 54 -9.83 -21.69 -23.00
CA LEU A 54 -10.10 -21.26 -24.36
C LEU A 54 -10.31 -22.50 -25.22
N ASN A 55 -11.44 -22.57 -25.91
CA ASN A 55 -11.68 -23.66 -26.86
C ASN A 55 -10.76 -23.51 -28.09
N THR A 56 -10.62 -24.58 -28.87
CA THR A 56 -9.69 -24.62 -30.00
C THR A 56 -10.04 -23.60 -31.10
N ASP A 57 -11.33 -23.33 -31.32
CA ASP A 57 -11.78 -22.41 -32.36
C ASP A 57 -11.50 -20.95 -31.99
N ASN A 58 -11.75 -20.58 -30.73
CA ASN A 58 -11.45 -19.25 -30.21
C ASN A 58 -9.94 -19.05 -30.07
N ALA A 59 -9.18 -20.10 -29.72
CA ALA A 59 -7.71 -20.03 -29.71
C ALA A 59 -7.15 -19.70 -31.10
N LYS A 60 -7.66 -20.34 -32.16
CA LYS A 60 -7.29 -20.01 -33.55
C LYS A 60 -7.71 -18.59 -33.94
N LYS A 61 -8.93 -18.18 -33.61
CA LYS A 61 -9.43 -16.82 -33.89
C LYS A 61 -8.59 -15.76 -33.18
N LEU A 62 -8.28 -15.97 -31.90
CA LEU A 62 -7.50 -15.06 -31.08
C LEU A 62 -6.05 -14.97 -31.57
N SER A 63 -5.41 -16.10 -31.85
CA SER A 63 -4.07 -16.13 -32.44
C SER A 63 -4.03 -15.39 -33.77
N LYS A 64 -5.04 -15.58 -34.64
CA LYS A 64 -5.13 -14.87 -35.93
C LYS A 64 -5.29 -13.37 -35.75
N PHE A 65 -6.13 -12.94 -34.81
CA PHE A 65 -6.30 -11.52 -34.46
C PHE A 65 -4.96 -10.92 -34.02
N MET A 66 -4.25 -11.58 -33.09
CA MET A 66 -2.96 -11.14 -32.57
C MET A 66 -1.85 -11.13 -33.64
N SER A 67 -1.94 -11.95 -34.68
CA SER A 67 -0.97 -11.92 -35.80
C SER A 67 -1.16 -10.71 -36.72
N ILE A 68 -2.34 -10.10 -36.74
CA ILE A 68 -2.64 -8.94 -37.61
C ILE A 68 -2.30 -7.63 -36.89
N GLU A 69 -2.48 -7.59 -35.57
CA GLU A 69 -2.24 -6.39 -34.76
C GLU A 69 -0.73 -6.17 -34.51
N PRO A 70 -0.09 -5.16 -35.14
CA PRO A 70 1.36 -4.95 -35.02
C PRO A 70 1.79 -4.56 -33.60
N GLN A 71 0.87 -4.07 -32.77
CA GLN A 71 1.15 -3.72 -31.37
C GLN A 71 1.24 -4.94 -30.44
N ILE A 72 0.86 -6.13 -30.93
CA ILE A 72 0.93 -7.38 -30.17
C ILE A 72 2.11 -8.19 -30.68
N ARG A 73 3.04 -8.50 -29.77
CA ARG A 73 4.15 -9.40 -30.08
C ARG A 73 3.68 -10.83 -29.84
N LEU A 74 3.62 -11.64 -30.90
CA LEU A 74 3.23 -13.06 -30.86
C LEU A 74 4.46 -13.96 -31.14
N TRP A 75 4.65 -15.02 -30.36
CA TRP A 75 5.73 -16.00 -30.55
C TRP A 75 5.33 -17.39 -30.03
N ASP A 76 6.21 -18.38 -30.19
CA ASP A 76 5.95 -19.81 -29.87
C ASP A 76 4.64 -20.33 -30.49
N ILE A 77 4.35 -19.93 -31.73
CA ILE A 77 3.06 -20.20 -32.40
C ILE A 77 3.06 -21.63 -32.92
N LEU A 78 2.23 -22.48 -32.30
CA LEU A 78 1.90 -23.83 -32.72
C LEU A 78 0.36 -23.97 -32.76
N GLN A 79 -0.16 -25.06 -33.31
CA GLN A 79 -1.62 -25.28 -33.34
C GLN A 79 -2.26 -25.37 -31.94
N THR A 80 -1.50 -25.81 -30.95
CA THR A 80 -1.97 -26.05 -29.57
C THR A 80 -1.35 -25.09 -28.54
N LYS A 81 -0.56 -24.12 -28.99
CA LYS A 81 0.21 -23.24 -28.11
C LYS A 81 0.47 -21.90 -28.78
N PHE A 82 0.39 -20.81 -28.03
CA PHE A 82 0.97 -19.54 -28.42
C PHE A 82 1.29 -18.70 -27.18
N LYS A 83 2.19 -17.74 -27.35
CA LYS A 83 2.49 -16.73 -26.35
C LYS A 83 2.41 -15.35 -26.97
N ALA A 84 1.88 -14.39 -26.22
CA ALA A 84 1.78 -13.02 -26.66
C ALA A 84 2.16 -12.04 -25.55
N LYS A 85 2.63 -10.87 -25.98
CA LYS A 85 2.72 -9.66 -25.18
C LYS A 85 1.93 -8.56 -25.86
N ALA A 86 1.01 -7.96 -25.14
CA ALA A 86 0.16 -6.87 -25.61
C ALA A 86 0.38 -5.62 -24.76
N LEU A 87 -0.22 -4.50 -25.20
CA LEU A 87 -0.21 -3.22 -24.50
C LEU A 87 1.20 -2.78 -24.07
N GLN A 88 2.10 -2.65 -25.05
CA GLN A 88 3.50 -2.25 -24.80
C GLN A 88 4.23 -3.19 -23.80
N GLU A 89 4.01 -4.50 -23.95
CA GLU A 89 4.55 -5.55 -23.09
C GLU A 89 4.04 -5.57 -21.63
N LYS A 90 2.98 -4.83 -21.30
CA LYS A 90 2.39 -4.82 -19.95
C LYS A 90 1.56 -6.05 -19.63
N VAL A 91 1.01 -6.70 -20.65
CA VAL A 91 0.17 -7.90 -20.52
C VAL A 91 0.84 -9.08 -21.19
N TYR A 92 1.03 -10.16 -20.44
CA TYR A 92 1.48 -11.45 -20.96
C TYR A 92 0.31 -12.40 -21.11
N ILE A 93 0.24 -13.10 -22.23
CA ILE A 93 -0.81 -14.08 -22.53
C ILE A 93 -0.14 -15.38 -22.95
N GLU A 94 -0.55 -16.49 -22.34
CA GLU A 94 -0.12 -17.82 -22.76
C GLU A 94 -1.33 -18.74 -22.89
N TYR A 95 -1.37 -19.45 -24.00
CA TYR A 95 -2.26 -20.56 -24.23
C TYR A 95 -1.41 -21.81 -24.50
N ASP A 96 -1.68 -22.89 -23.79
CA ASP A 96 -1.03 -24.18 -24.00
C ASP A 96 -2.01 -25.30 -23.66
N LYS A 97 -2.61 -25.88 -24.69
CA LYS A 97 -3.60 -26.96 -24.54
C LYS A 97 -2.95 -28.26 -24.07
N VAL A 98 -1.83 -28.66 -24.68
CA VAL A 98 -1.20 -29.96 -24.41
C VAL A 98 -0.69 -30.01 -22.98
N LYS A 99 -0.02 -28.94 -22.53
CA LYS A 99 0.43 -28.85 -21.14
C LYS A 99 -0.74 -28.83 -20.18
N ALA A 100 -1.79 -28.06 -20.46
CA ALA A 100 -2.95 -28.00 -19.58
C ALA A 100 -3.66 -29.36 -19.43
N ASP A 101 -3.90 -30.05 -20.54
CA ASP A 101 -4.52 -31.38 -20.55
C ASP A 101 -3.64 -32.41 -19.80
N SER A 102 -2.31 -32.30 -19.92
CA SER A 102 -1.37 -33.20 -19.21
C SER A 102 -1.41 -33.05 -17.69
N TRP A 103 -1.81 -31.88 -17.18
CA TRP A 103 -1.87 -31.59 -15.75
C TRP A 103 -3.30 -31.46 -15.21
N ASP A 104 -4.31 -31.73 -16.04
CA ASP A 104 -5.73 -31.47 -15.77
C ASP A 104 -5.98 -30.05 -15.23
N ARG A 105 -5.46 -29.06 -15.96
CA ARG A 105 -5.53 -27.63 -15.61
C ARG A 105 -6.21 -26.83 -16.71
N ARG A 106 -6.45 -25.56 -16.40
CA ARG A 106 -6.93 -24.58 -17.36
C ARG A 106 -5.84 -24.21 -18.38
N ASN A 107 -6.25 -23.97 -19.62
CA ASN A 107 -5.33 -23.90 -20.76
C ASN A 107 -4.88 -22.50 -21.21
N MET A 108 -5.38 -21.45 -20.57
CA MET A 108 -5.02 -20.07 -20.86
C MET A 108 -4.71 -19.29 -19.58
N ARG A 109 -3.70 -18.42 -19.64
CA ARG A 109 -3.42 -17.44 -18.59
C ARG A 109 -3.12 -16.07 -19.17
N VAL A 110 -3.52 -15.05 -18.42
CA VAL A 110 -3.24 -13.63 -18.69
C VAL A 110 -2.63 -13.03 -17.44
N GLU A 111 -1.44 -12.47 -17.54
CA GLU A 111 -0.66 -11.92 -16.45
C GLU A 111 -0.38 -10.44 -16.69
N PHE A 112 -0.63 -9.60 -15.68
CA PHE A 112 -0.40 -8.16 -15.76
C PHE A 112 -0.34 -7.52 -14.37
N ASN A 113 0.23 -6.32 -14.30
CA ASN A 113 0.18 -5.47 -13.11
C ASN A 113 -0.93 -4.42 -13.31
N PRO A 114 -2.02 -4.42 -12.52
CA PRO A 114 -3.11 -3.48 -12.71
C PRO A 114 -2.69 -2.02 -12.50
N ASN A 115 -1.66 -1.75 -11.68
CA ASN A 115 -1.17 -0.38 -11.47
C ASN A 115 -0.46 0.21 -12.69
N LYS A 116 -0.15 -0.62 -13.72
CA LYS A 116 0.52 -0.19 -14.95
C LYS A 116 -0.43 -0.05 -16.14
N LEU A 117 -1.71 -0.38 -15.97
CA LEU A 117 -2.73 -0.24 -16.99
C LEU A 117 -3.55 1.04 -16.77
N THR A 118 -3.98 1.67 -17.85
CA THR A 118 -4.96 2.76 -17.79
C THR A 118 -6.38 2.19 -17.72
N GLN A 119 -7.38 3.04 -17.53
CA GLN A 119 -8.78 2.61 -17.48
C GLN A 119 -9.31 2.14 -18.85
N ASP A 120 -8.73 2.63 -19.94
CA ASP A 120 -9.10 2.27 -21.32
C ASP A 120 -8.43 0.94 -21.77
N GLU A 121 -7.37 0.53 -21.07
CA GLU A 121 -6.59 -0.68 -21.30
C GLU A 121 -7.14 -1.89 -20.52
#